data_AF-A0A5C7J921-F1
#
_entry.id   AF-A0A5C7J921-F1
#
_cell.length_a   1.000
_cell.length_b   1.000
_cell.length_c   1.000
_cell.angle_alpha   90.00
_cell.angle_beta   90.00
_cell.angle_gamma   90.00
#
_symmetry.space_group_name_H-M   'P 1'
#
loop_
_entity.id
_entity.type
_entity.pdbx_description
1 polymer ?
#
loop_
_entity_poly.entity_id
_entity_poly.type
_entity_poly.pdbx_seq_one_letter_code
_entity_poly.pdbx_strand_id
1 'polypeptide(L)'
;MSNNRDAQGRLLPGHSSPGPGRPTREKELAILDTIKAEATPEKVKAVLQKLHEQAVEHGSVKAAQLWLAYVAGKPQEAEAQPASGYDFSRSLFKRIAELEAQVNAKTIEGESV
;
A
#
# COMPACT_ATOMS: atom_id res chain seq x y z
N MET A 1 17.84 -36.49 -25.68
CA MET A 1 16.97 -35.39 -25.21
C MET A 1 17.75 -34.09 -25.33
N SER A 2 17.74 -33.44 -26.50
CA SER A 2 18.52 -32.22 -26.75
C SER A 2 17.83 -30.99 -26.15
N ASN A 3 18.51 -30.33 -25.22
CA ASN A 3 18.01 -29.13 -24.53
C ASN A 3 17.97 -27.96 -25.52
N ASN A 4 16.77 -27.63 -26.02
CA ASN A 4 16.51 -26.60 -27.02
C ASN A 4 16.58 -25.16 -26.46
N ARG A 5 17.51 -24.91 -25.53
CA ARG A 5 17.66 -23.64 -24.81
C ARG A 5 19.11 -23.18 -24.76
N ASP A 6 19.32 -21.86 -24.78
CA ASP A 6 20.64 -21.24 -24.58
C ASP A 6 21.10 -21.28 -23.12
N ALA A 7 22.33 -20.82 -22.87
CA ALA A 7 22.91 -20.76 -21.52
C ALA A 7 22.15 -19.84 -20.56
N GLN A 8 21.32 -18.94 -21.08
CA GLN A 8 20.43 -18.05 -20.34
C GLN A 8 18.99 -18.59 -20.22
N GLY A 9 18.74 -19.82 -20.69
CA GLY A 9 17.45 -20.50 -20.61
C GLY A 9 16.41 -20.08 -21.67
N ARG A 10 16.80 -19.25 -22.65
CA ARG A 10 15.93 -18.80 -23.77
C ARG A 10 15.87 -19.87 -24.84
N LEU A 11 14.77 -19.91 -25.60
CA LEU A 11 14.62 -20.82 -26.73
C LEU A 11 15.52 -20.39 -27.88
N LEU A 12 16.17 -21.36 -28.53
CA LEU A 12 17.01 -21.10 -29.70
C LEU A 12 16.16 -20.63 -30.90
N PRO A 13 16.68 -19.74 -31.77
CA PRO A 13 15.99 -19.30 -32.98
C PRO A 13 15.68 -20.49 -33.91
N GLY A 14 14.44 -20.56 -34.41
CA GLY A 14 13.99 -21.64 -35.31
C GLY A 14 13.22 -22.78 -34.63
N HIS A 15 13.04 -22.75 -33.30
CA HIS A 15 12.28 -23.77 -32.58
C HIS A 15 10.81 -23.39 -32.38
N SER A 16 9.94 -24.15 -33.03
CA SER A 16 8.48 -24.08 -32.84
C SER A 16 8.06 -24.84 -31.58
N SER A 17 8.20 -24.23 -30.40
CA SER A 17 7.14 -24.26 -29.38
C SER A 17 7.59 -23.46 -28.15
N PRO A 18 7.07 -22.26 -27.90
CA PRO A 18 6.78 -21.90 -26.51
C PRO A 18 5.96 -23.06 -25.93
N GLY A 19 6.30 -23.55 -24.73
CA GLY A 19 5.43 -24.52 -24.04
C GLY A 19 4.00 -23.98 -23.97
N PRO A 20 2.97 -24.84 -23.80
CA PRO A 20 1.59 -24.39 -23.78
C PRO A 20 1.47 -23.21 -22.80
N GLY A 21 1.23 -22.01 -23.34
CA GLY A 21 0.99 -20.83 -22.51
C GLY A 21 -0.15 -21.13 -21.55
N ARG A 22 -0.23 -20.39 -20.43
CA ARG A 22 -1.22 -20.59 -19.35
C ARG A 22 -2.60 -21.03 -19.91
N PRO A 23 -3.01 -22.30 -19.78
CA PRO A 23 -4.39 -22.70 -20.08
C PRO A 23 -5.27 -22.16 -18.95
N THR A 24 -6.47 -21.61 -19.10
CA THR A 24 -7.33 -21.22 -20.23
C THR A 24 -8.15 -20.11 -19.60
N ARG A 25 -8.01 -18.86 -20.06
CA ARG A 25 -8.68 -17.67 -19.51
C ARG A 25 -10.18 -17.91 -19.21
N GLU A 26 -10.82 -18.75 -20.01
CA GLU A 26 -12.21 -19.19 -19.83
C GLU A 26 -12.51 -19.84 -18.47
N LYS A 27 -11.65 -20.74 -17.98
CA LYS A 27 -11.86 -21.40 -16.67
C LYS A 27 -11.79 -20.39 -15.52
N GLU A 28 -10.89 -19.42 -15.63
CA GLU A 28 -10.75 -18.36 -14.63
C GLU A 28 -11.91 -17.38 -14.68
N LEU A 29 -12.36 -17.02 -15.88
CA LEU A 29 -13.56 -16.19 -16.05
C LEU A 29 -14.78 -16.90 -15.48
N ALA A 30 -14.95 -18.19 -15.70
CA ALA A 30 -16.05 -18.96 -15.12
C ALA A 30 -16.03 -18.93 -13.59
N ILE A 31 -14.85 -19.05 -12.96
CA ILE A 31 -14.70 -18.93 -11.51
C ILE A 31 -15.04 -17.51 -11.04
N LEU A 32 -14.51 -16.48 -11.72
CA LEU A 32 -14.77 -15.09 -11.37
C LEU A 32 -16.25 -14.72 -11.52
N ASP A 33 -16.91 -15.21 -12.56
CA ASP A 33 -18.32 -14.95 -12.80
C ASP A 33 -19.20 -15.66 -11.77
N THR A 34 -18.81 -16.84 -11.31
CA THR A 34 -19.46 -17.51 -10.18
C THR A 34 -19.33 -16.68 -8.90
N ILE A 35 -18.14 -16.14 -8.61
CA ILE A 35 -17.89 -15.28 -7.45
C ILE A 35 -18.70 -13.98 -7.54
N LYS A 36 -18.80 -13.37 -8.73
CA LYS A 36 -19.62 -12.16 -8.94
C LYS A 36 -21.11 -12.45 -8.79
N ALA A 37 -21.59 -13.58 -9.30
CA ALA A 37 -22.99 -13.98 -9.20
C ALA A 37 -23.42 -14.19 -7.74
N GLU A 38 -22.48 -14.61 -6.89
CA GLU A 38 -22.72 -14.78 -5.46
C GLU A 38 -22.90 -13.45 -4.71
N ALA A 39 -22.43 -12.32 -5.27
CA ALA A 39 -22.53 -10.99 -4.68
C ALA A 39 -23.93 -10.37 -4.88
N THR A 40 -24.95 -10.95 -4.23
CA THR A 40 -26.31 -10.42 -4.26
C THR A 40 -26.44 -9.08 -3.51
N PRO A 41 -27.42 -8.23 -3.84
CA PRO A 41 -27.60 -6.93 -3.18
C PRO A 41 -27.71 -7.03 -1.65
N GLU A 42 -28.37 -8.09 -1.15
CA GLU A 42 -28.57 -8.34 0.28
C GLU A 42 -27.23 -8.64 0.97
N LYS A 43 -26.39 -9.47 0.35
CA LYS A 43 -25.07 -9.81 0.86
C LYS A 43 -24.14 -8.59 0.84
N VAL A 44 -24.18 -7.80 -0.23
CA VAL A 44 -23.42 -6.55 -0.33
C VAL A 44 -23.84 -5.58 0.78
N LYS A 45 -25.15 -5.42 1.03
CA LYS A 45 -25.67 -4.59 2.12
C LYS A 45 -25.17 -5.07 3.49
N ALA A 46 -25.20 -6.38 3.75
CA ALA A 46 -24.70 -6.95 5.00
C ALA A 46 -23.19 -6.68 5.22
N VAL A 47 -22.39 -6.80 4.15
CA VAL A 47 -20.95 -6.49 4.21
C VAL A 47 -20.71 -5.01 4.49
N LEU A 48 -21.45 -4.10 3.84
CA LEU A 48 -21.33 -2.66 4.09
C LEU A 48 -21.73 -2.28 5.52
N GLN A 49 -22.76 -2.92 6.09
CA GLN A 49 -23.13 -2.74 7.49
C GLN A 49 -22.02 -3.20 8.44
N LYS A 50 -21.43 -4.37 8.18
CA LYS A 50 -20.29 -4.87 8.98
C LYS A 50 -19.04 -4.01 8.86
N LEU A 51 -18.76 -3.45 7.68
CA LEU A 51 -17.66 -2.50 7.51
C LEU A 51 -17.86 -1.22 8.33
N HIS A 52 -19.10 -0.70 8.39
CA HIS A 52 -19.43 0.45 9.22
C HIS A 52 -19.25 0.14 10.72
N GLU A 53 -19.75 -1.01 11.18
CA GLU A 53 -19.56 -1.50 12.55
C GLU A 53 -18.07 -1.60 12.90
N GLN A 54 -17.24 -2.19 12.03
CA GLN A 54 -15.79 -2.28 12.24
C GLN A 54 -15.08 -0.92 12.21
N ALA A 55 -15.57 0.04 11.43
CA ALA A 55 -15.02 1.38 11.40
C ALA A 55 -15.30 2.13 12.70
N VAL A 56 -16.53 2.06 13.21
CA VAL A 56 -16.99 2.85 14.36
C VAL A 56 -16.61 2.18 15.70
N GLU A 57 -16.88 0.89 15.85
CA GLU A 57 -16.73 0.19 17.14
C GLU A 57 -15.29 -0.28 17.37
N HIS A 58 -14.66 -0.81 16.33
CA HIS A 58 -13.30 -1.34 16.41
C HIS A 58 -12.22 -0.36 15.96
N GLY A 59 -12.60 0.83 15.47
CA GLY A 59 -11.66 1.87 15.04
C GLY A 59 -10.80 1.48 13.84
N SER A 60 -11.25 0.54 13.01
CA SER A 60 -10.47 0.08 11.84
C SER A 60 -10.46 1.16 10.75
N VAL A 61 -9.34 1.88 10.64
CA VAL A 61 -9.13 2.94 9.62
C VAL A 61 -9.32 2.38 8.21
N LYS A 62 -8.91 1.13 7.97
CA LYS A 62 -9.04 0.49 6.65
C LYS A 62 -10.49 0.15 6.31
N ALA A 63 -11.28 -0.27 7.32
CA ALA A 63 -12.72 -0.47 7.13
C ALA A 63 -13.43 0.86 6.85
N ALA A 64 -13.08 1.92 7.59
CA ALA A 64 -13.59 3.27 7.38
C ALA A 64 -13.28 3.79 5.96
N GLN A 65 -12.02 3.64 5.52
CA GLN A 65 -11.60 4.05 4.18
C GLN A 65 -12.38 3.30 3.09
N LEU A 66 -12.54 1.98 3.23
CA LEU A 66 -13.26 1.18 2.26
C LEU A 66 -14.75 1.54 2.23
N TRP A 67 -15.38 1.70 3.39
CA TRP A 67 -16.78 2.10 3.50
C TRP A 67 -17.03 3.48 2.88
N LEU A 68 -16.19 4.47 3.23
CA LEU A 68 -16.25 5.83 2.68
C LEU A 68 -16.00 5.85 1.18
N ALA A 69 -15.10 5.03 0.65
CA ALA A 69 -14.83 4.96 -0.79
C ALA A 69 -16.07 4.56 -1.61
N TYR A 70 -16.98 3.76 -1.04
CA TYR A 70 -18.24 3.38 -1.68
C TYR A 70 -19.38 4.38 -1.46
N VAL A 71 -19.39 5.11 -0.34
CA VAL A 71 -20.46 6.07 0.01
C VAL A 71 -20.18 7.47 -0.53
N ALA A 72 -18.98 7.99 -0.28
CA ALA A 72 -18.57 9.34 -0.65
C ALA A 72 -17.74 9.39 -1.95
N GLY A 73 -17.41 8.22 -2.50
CA GLY A 73 -16.51 8.07 -3.63
C GLY A 73 -15.05 7.91 -3.18
N LYS A 74 -14.20 7.39 -4.07
CA LYS A 74 -12.76 7.31 -3.79
C LYS A 74 -12.22 8.74 -3.68
N PRO A 75 -11.51 9.09 -2.60
CA PRO A 75 -10.74 10.33 -2.60
C PRO A 75 -9.81 10.26 -3.80
N GLN A 76 -9.97 11.20 -4.74
CA GLN A 76 -8.94 11.39 -5.74
C GLN A 76 -7.68 11.75 -4.97
N GLU A 77 -6.57 11.08 -5.26
CA GLU A 77 -5.28 11.53 -4.79
C GLU A 77 -5.19 13.00 -5.18
N ALA A 78 -5.28 13.90 -4.19
CA ALA A 78 -4.79 15.24 -4.38
C ALA A 78 -3.36 15.01 -4.84
N GLU A 79 -3.08 15.40 -6.09
CA GLU A 79 -1.77 15.27 -6.72
C GLU A 79 -0.73 15.41 -5.64
N ALA A 80 0.05 14.34 -5.43
CA ALA A 80 1.07 14.32 -4.40
C ALA A 80 1.84 15.62 -4.58
N GLN A 81 1.60 16.58 -3.68
CA GLN A 81 2.41 17.77 -3.64
C GLN A 81 3.80 17.20 -3.50
N PRO A 82 4.71 17.46 -4.47
CA PRO A 82 6.05 16.92 -4.38
C PRO A 82 6.51 17.32 -3.00
N ALA A 83 6.92 16.33 -2.20
CA ALA A 83 7.41 16.53 -0.86
C ALA A 83 8.53 17.57 -0.98
N SER A 84 8.16 18.83 -0.82
CA SER A 84 9.01 19.99 -1.00
C SER A 84 9.82 20.03 0.28
N GLY A 85 10.77 19.11 0.37
CA GLY A 85 12.08 19.16 1.02
C GLY A 85 12.22 19.82 2.39
N TYR A 86 11.15 20.19 3.08
CA TYR A 86 11.20 20.78 4.40
C TYR A 86 11.04 19.66 5.40
N ASP A 87 12.22 19.07 5.62
CA ASP A 87 12.63 18.12 6.63
C ASP A 87 12.33 18.67 8.04
N PHE A 88 11.04 18.79 8.35
CA PHE A 88 10.55 19.29 9.63
C PHE A 88 11.15 18.48 10.77
N SER A 89 11.27 17.17 10.58
CA SER A 89 11.97 16.25 11.48
C SER A 89 13.44 16.64 11.68
N ARG A 90 14.25 16.86 10.64
CA ARG A 90 15.63 17.36 10.85
C ARG A 90 15.69 18.75 11.49
N SER A 91 14.74 19.63 11.17
CA SER A 91 14.69 20.97 11.78
C SER A 91 14.44 20.89 13.29
N LEU A 92 13.55 19.98 13.72
CA LEU A 92 13.29 19.70 15.14
C LEU A 92 14.50 19.08 15.83
N PHE A 93 15.12 18.06 15.22
CA PHE A 93 16.30 17.42 15.81
C PHE A 93 17.48 18.38 15.94
N LYS A 94 17.70 19.26 14.95
CA LYS A 94 18.73 20.30 15.03
C LYS A 94 18.42 21.31 16.14
N ARG A 95 17.15 21.72 16.29
CA ARG A 95 16.74 22.67 17.32
C ARG A 95 16.86 22.11 18.74
N ILE A 96 16.55 20.82 18.92
CA ILE A 96 16.73 20.13 20.20
C ILE A 96 18.23 20.06 20.55
N ALA A 97 19.08 19.65 19.61
CA ALA A 97 20.52 19.58 19.82
C ALA A 97 21.14 20.97 20.14
N GLU A 98 20.68 22.03 19.48
CA GLU A 98 21.10 23.41 19.78
C GLU A 98 20.69 23.86 21.20
N LEU A 99 19.48 23.50 21.64
CA LEU A 99 19.01 23.83 22.99
C LEU A 99 19.79 23.07 24.07
N GLU A 100 20.07 21.79 23.85
CA GLU A 100 20.87 20.98 24.78
C GLU A 100 22.30 21.52 24.93
N ALA A 101 22.91 21.96 23.82
CA ALA A 101 24.23 22.59 23.85
C ALA A 101 24.24 23.93 24.62
N GLN A 102 23.20 24.75 24.46
CA GLN A 102 23.07 26.03 25.19
C GLN A 102 22.85 25.83 26.68
N VAL A 103 22.04 24.83 27.07
CA VAL A 103 21.83 24.49 28.47
C VAL A 103 23.14 24.01 29.09
N ASN A 104 23.88 23.14 28.40
CA ASN A 104 25.13 22.60 28.92
C ASN A 104 26.23 23.68 29.05
N ALA A 105 26.34 24.60 28.08
CA ALA A 105 27.26 25.73 28.16
C ALA A 105 26.95 26.67 29.35
N LYS A 106 25.66 26.90 29.64
CA LYS A 106 25.22 27.77 30.72
C LYS A 106 25.40 27.15 32.10
N THR A 107 25.39 25.83 32.21
CA THR A 107 25.69 25.09 33.45
C THR A 107 27.18 25.21 33.83
N ILE A 108 28.08 25.25 32.84
CA ILE A 108 29.53 25.36 33.08
C ILE A 108 29.94 26.77 33.54
N GLU A 109 29.21 27.81 33.11
CA GLU A 109 29.45 29.20 33.55
C GLU A 109 28.79 29.55 34.90
N GLY A 110 27.91 28.68 35.42
CA GLY A 110 27.13 28.91 36.64
C GLY A 110 27.72 28.37 37.95
N GLU A 111 28.79 27.57 37.90
CA GLU A 111 29.52 27.08 39.09
C GLU A 111 30.86 27.82 39.26
N SER A 112 30.80 29.12 39.53
CA SER A 112 31.90 29.83 40.18
C SER A 112 31.39 31.03 41.00
N VAL A 113 30.70 30.73 42.10
CA VAL A 113 30.67 31.60 43.29
C VAL A 113 30.77 30.72 44.53
#